data_AF-A0A210W0J0-F1
#
_entry.id   AF-A0A210W0J0-F1
#
_cell.length_a   1.000
_cell.length_b   1.000
_cell.length_c   1.000
_cell.angle_alpha   90.00
_cell.angle_beta   90.00
_cell.angle_gamma   90.00
#
_symmetry.space_group_name_H-M   'P 1'
#
loop_
_entity.id
_entity.type
_entity.pdbx_description
1 polymer ?
#
loop_
_entity_poly.entity_id
_entity_poly.type
_entity_poly.pdbx_seq_one_letter_code
_entity_poly.pdbx_strand_id
1 'polypeptide(L)'
;MLHRAVPLDANEKQILETKEQAFAERRQEIEKRLRAANGQLAEAISKNPSWSPEVESAIREVEKAAGDLQRATLVHVFEMRAGLKPEHRPAYDNVLVEALRRGSQ
;
A
#
# COMPACT_ATOMS: atom_id res chain seq x y z
N MET A 1 6.47 9.87 0.07
CA MET A 1 6.31 11.17 0.78
C MET A 1 6.92 11.15 2.19
N LEU A 2 6.87 10.04 2.96
CA LEU A 2 7.44 9.97 4.31
C LEU A 2 8.98 10.09 4.36
N HIS A 3 9.71 9.52 3.40
CA HIS A 3 11.18 9.56 3.37
C HIS A 3 11.78 10.96 3.10
N ARG A 4 10.98 11.94 2.65
CA ARG A 4 11.44 13.33 2.43
C ARG A 4 11.48 14.17 3.70
N ALA A 5 10.88 13.68 4.78
CA ALA A 5 10.77 14.42 6.03
C ALA A 5 11.96 14.22 6.97
N VAL A 6 12.91 13.34 6.61
CA VAL A 6 14.10 13.03 7.40
C VAL A 6 15.34 13.23 6.52
N PRO A 7 16.39 13.94 6.98
CA PRO A 7 17.65 14.02 6.24
C PRO A 7 18.30 12.64 6.24
N LEU A 8 18.40 12.03 5.05
CA LEU A 8 19.02 10.71 4.87
C LEU A 8 20.47 10.86 4.42
N ASP A 9 21.35 10.03 4.98
CA ASP A 9 22.70 9.88 4.43
C ASP A 9 22.72 9.00 3.17
N ALA A 10 23.89 8.87 2.53
CA ALA A 10 24.03 8.12 1.29
C ALA A 10 23.72 6.62 1.45
N ASN A 11 24.07 6.02 2.58
CA ASN A 11 23.85 4.59 2.83
C ASN A 11 22.37 4.31 3.09
N GLU A 12 21.72 5.15 3.89
CA GLU A 12 20.28 5.07 4.12
C GLU A 12 19.51 5.22 2.81
N LYS A 13 19.87 6.20 1.96
CA LYS A 13 19.24 6.37 0.64
C LYS A 13 19.30 5.09 -0.20
N GLN A 14 20.48 4.47 -0.31
CA GLN A 14 20.64 3.25 -1.08
C GLN A 14 19.81 2.08 -0.54
N ILE A 15 19.75 1.94 0.79
CA ILE A 15 18.93 0.90 1.45
C ILE A 15 17.43 1.15 1.20
N LEU A 16 17.01 2.40 1.33
CA LEU A 16 15.61 2.79 1.16
C LEU A 16 15.16 2.67 -0.30
N GLU A 17 16.01 2.99 -1.28
CA GLU A 17 15.70 2.82 -2.70
C GLU A 17 15.37 1.37 -3.05
N THR A 18 16.15 0.41 -2.55
CA THR A 18 15.88 -1.02 -2.73
C THR A 18 14.53 -1.42 -2.12
N LYS A 19 14.19 -0.88 -0.94
CA LYS A 19 12.90 -1.14 -0.28
C LYS A 19 11.73 -0.51 -1.04
N GLU A 20 11.89 0.70 -1.55
CA GLU A 20 10.88 1.38 -2.37
C GLU A 20 10.62 0.60 -3.66
N GLN A 21 11.65 0.02 -4.28
CA GLN A 21 11.47 -0.81 -5.47
C GLN A 21 10.69 -2.09 -5.17
N ALA A 22 11.03 -2.79 -4.09
CA ALA A 22 10.28 -3.98 -3.65
C ALA A 22 8.81 -3.65 -3.32
N PHE A 23 8.55 -2.52 -2.66
CA PHE A 23 7.20 -2.06 -2.40
C PHE A 23 6.45 -1.69 -3.67
N ALA A 24 7.09 -1.04 -4.64
CA ALA A 24 6.49 -0.68 -5.91
C ALA A 24 6.05 -1.93 -6.69
N GLU A 25 6.88 -2.97 -6.73
CA GLU A 25 6.53 -4.25 -7.34
C GLU A 25 5.31 -4.88 -6.63
N ARG A 26 5.35 -4.97 -5.30
CA ARG A 26 4.25 -5.53 -4.51
C ARG A 26 2.95 -4.77 -4.71
N ARG A 27 3.02 -3.44 -4.74
CA ARG A 27 1.88 -2.56 -5.00
C ARG A 27 1.29 -2.82 -6.38
N GLN A 28 2.13 -2.91 -7.42
CA GLN A 28 1.68 -3.19 -8.78
C GLN A 28 0.96 -4.54 -8.91
N GLU A 29 1.43 -5.57 -8.21
CA GLU A 29 0.76 -6.88 -8.15
C GLU A 29 -0.66 -6.78 -7.56
N ILE A 30 -0.81 -6.07 -6.44
CA ILE A 30 -2.11 -5.90 -5.77
C ILE A 30 -3.05 -5.05 -6.62
N GLU A 31 -2.55 -3.95 -7.22
CA GLU A 31 -3.34 -3.12 -8.12
C GLU A 31 -3.80 -3.89 -9.37
N LYS A 32 -2.99 -4.83 -9.88
CA LYS A 32 -3.40 -5.72 -10.97
C LYS A 32 -4.54 -6.63 -10.56
N ARG A 33 -4.50 -7.20 -9.34
CA ARG A 33 -5.61 -8.00 -8.77
C ARG A 33 -6.88 -7.17 -8.63
N LEU A 34 -6.77 -5.95 -8.11
CA LEU A 34 -7.90 -5.03 -7.98
C LEU A 34 -8.54 -4.71 -9.34
N ARG A 35 -7.73 -4.41 -10.37
CA ARG A 35 -8.23 -4.19 -11.74
C ARG A 35 -8.93 -5.42 -12.31
N ALA A 36 -8.39 -6.61 -12.09
CA ALA A 36 -9.00 -7.86 -12.53
C ALA A 36 -10.35 -8.11 -11.84
N ALA A 37 -10.43 -7.92 -10.52
CA ALA A 37 -11.67 -8.07 -9.75
C ALA A 37 -12.74 -7.06 -10.19
N ASN A 38 -12.36 -5.81 -10.47
CA ASN A 38 -13.26 -4.81 -11.03
C ASN A 38 -13.78 -5.20 -12.42
N GLY A 39 -12.93 -5.81 -13.26
CA GLY A 39 -13.35 -6.36 -14.55
C GLY A 39 -14.39 -7.46 -14.41
N GLN A 40 -14.18 -8.39 -13.48
CA GLN A 40 -15.13 -9.46 -13.16
C GLN A 40 -16.46 -8.91 -12.62
N LEU A 41 -16.40 -7.90 -11.75
CA LEU A 41 -17.58 -7.22 -11.23
C LEU A 41 -18.39 -6.55 -12.35
N ALA A 42 -17.71 -5.82 -13.25
CA ALA A 42 -18.35 -5.18 -14.39
C ALA A 42 -19.01 -6.21 -15.33
N GLU A 43 -18.35 -7.34 -15.59
CA GLU A 43 -18.90 -8.44 -16.40
C GLU A 43 -20.13 -9.06 -15.73
N ALA A 44 -20.08 -9.33 -14.42
CA ALA A 44 -21.18 -9.92 -13.67
C ALA A 44 -22.42 -9.00 -13.67
N ILE A 45 -22.24 -7.70 -13.40
CA ILE A 45 -23.31 -6.70 -13.45
C ILE A 45 -23.90 -6.59 -14.86
N SER A 46 -23.05 -6.61 -15.90
CA SER A 46 -23.51 -6.52 -17.29
C SER A 46 -24.34 -7.72 -17.72
N LYS A 47 -24.04 -8.92 -17.22
CA LYS A 47 -24.81 -10.14 -17.48
C LYS A 47 -26.12 -10.18 -16.71
N ASN A 48 -26.08 -9.79 -15.43
CA ASN A 48 -27.24 -9.76 -14.56
C ASN A 48 -27.06 -8.62 -13.54
N PRO A 49 -27.78 -7.49 -13.69
CA PRO A 49 -27.65 -6.32 -12.83
C PRO A 49 -28.40 -6.52 -11.51
N SER A 50 -28.06 -7.57 -10.78
CA SER A 50 -28.56 -7.89 -9.45
C SER A 50 -27.44 -8.43 -8.57
N TRP A 51 -27.70 -8.53 -7.27
CA TRP A 51 -26.75 -9.07 -6.31
C TRP A 51 -26.63 -10.60 -6.47
N SER A 52 -25.84 -11.00 -7.45
CA SER A 52 -25.59 -12.41 -7.80
C SER A 52 -24.39 -12.96 -7.01
N PRO A 53 -24.25 -14.30 -6.91
CA PRO A 53 -23.05 -14.93 -6.35
C PRO A 53 -21.74 -14.45 -7.02
N GLU A 54 -21.77 -14.14 -8.31
CA GLU A 54 -20.64 -13.62 -9.07
C GLU A 54 -20.26 -12.19 -8.64
N VAL A 55 -21.26 -11.31 -8.48
CA VAL A 55 -21.06 -9.94 -7.97
C VAL A 55 -20.47 -9.98 -6.57
N GLU A 56 -21.07 -10.78 -5.69
CA GLU A 56 -20.63 -10.99 -4.32
C GLU A 56 -19.18 -11.54 -4.26
N SER A 57 -18.83 -12.47 -5.14
CA SER A 57 -17.47 -12.99 -5.23
C SER A 57 -16.45 -11.95 -5.71
N ALA A 58 -16.80 -11.15 -6.72
CA ALA A 58 -15.92 -10.11 -7.24
C ALA A 58 -15.71 -8.98 -6.20
N ILE A 59 -16.75 -8.61 -5.46
CA ILE A 59 -16.65 -7.62 -4.36
C ILE A 59 -15.69 -8.11 -3.28
N ARG A 60 -15.78 -9.37 -2.83
CA ARG A 60 -14.83 -9.90 -1.84
C ARG A 60 -13.38 -9.84 -2.31
N GLU A 61 -13.11 -10.07 -3.60
CA GLU A 61 -11.77 -9.93 -4.14
C GLU A 61 -11.31 -8.46 -4.21
N VAL A 62 -12.22 -7.53 -4.50
CA VAL A 62 -11.97 -6.08 -4.41
C VAL A 62 -11.61 -5.68 -2.97
N GLU A 63 -12.43 -6.07 -2.00
CA GLU A 63 -12.22 -5.77 -0.57
C GLU A 63 -10.89 -6.36 -0.07
N LYS A 64 -10.60 -7.61 -0.44
CA LYS A 64 -9.34 -8.26 -0.09
C LYS A 64 -8.14 -7.53 -0.71
N ALA A 65 -8.20 -7.16 -1.99
CA ALA A 65 -7.12 -6.42 -2.64
C ALA A 65 -6.92 -5.03 -2.02
N ALA A 66 -8.00 -4.32 -1.67
CA ALA A 66 -7.93 -3.04 -0.98
C ALA A 66 -7.28 -3.18 0.41
N GLY A 67 -7.69 -4.19 1.19
CA GLY A 67 -7.10 -4.51 2.49
C GLY A 67 -5.63 -4.93 2.38
N ASP A 68 -5.27 -5.71 1.36
CA ASP A 68 -3.89 -6.11 1.08
C ASP A 68 -3.02 -4.89 0.76
N LEU A 69 -3.54 -3.91 -0.01
CA LEU A 69 -2.82 -2.68 -0.35
C LEU A 69 -2.58 -1.81 0.89
N GLN A 70 -3.60 -1.65 1.75
CA GLN A 70 -3.46 -0.93 3.01
C GLN A 70 -2.41 -1.61 3.91
N ARG A 71 -2.47 -2.93 4.04
CA ARG A 71 -1.51 -3.71 4.83
C ARG A 71 -0.09 -3.57 4.28
N ALA A 72 0.09 -3.74 2.97
CA ALA A 72 1.39 -3.61 2.31
C ALA A 72 1.99 -2.22 2.53
N THR A 73 1.17 -1.16 2.48
CA THR A 73 1.59 0.20 2.75
C THR A 73 2.09 0.38 4.19
N LEU A 74 1.35 -0.15 5.18
CA LEU A 74 1.77 -0.09 6.58
C LEU A 74 3.04 -0.91 6.85
N VAL A 75 3.17 -2.09 6.25
CA VAL A 75 4.38 -2.92 6.34
C VAL A 75 5.58 -2.16 5.78
N HIS A 76 5.45 -1.60 4.57
CA HIS A 76 6.51 -0.82 3.92
C HIS A 76 7.00 0.33 4.79
N VAL A 77 6.08 1.07 5.43
CA VAL A 77 6.44 2.14 6.35
C VAL A 77 7.36 1.67 7.49
N PHE A 78 7.14 0.47 8.04
CA PHE A 78 8.02 -0.09 9.06
C PHE A 78 9.34 -0.62 8.48
N GLU A 79 9.33 -1.16 7.26
CA GLU A 79 10.54 -1.59 6.56
C GLU A 79 11.46 -0.41 6.26
N MET A 80 10.90 0.73 5.87
CA MET A 80 11.60 2.00 5.68
C MET A 80 12.24 2.45 6.98
N ARG A 81 11.48 2.46 8.09
CA ARG A 81 11.99 2.78 9.43
C ARG A 81 13.17 1.88 9.82
N ALA A 82 13.10 0.59 9.52
CA ALA A 82 14.17 -0.36 9.84
C ALA A 82 15.46 -0.09 9.06
N GLY A 83 15.37 0.48 7.86
CA GLY A 83 16.51 0.91 7.05
C GLY A 83 17.21 2.17 7.54
N LEU A 84 16.59 2.91 8.47
CA LEU A 84 17.17 4.12 9.07
C LEU A 84 18.10 3.78 10.23
N LYS A 85 19.11 4.63 10.40
CA LYS A 85 19.94 4.67 11.59
C LYS A 85 19.10 5.00 12.82
N PRO A 86 19.45 4.47 14.01
CA PRO A 86 18.67 4.66 15.23
C PRO A 86 18.34 6.12 15.55
N GLU A 87 19.27 7.05 15.32
CA GLU A 87 19.14 8.48 15.56
C GLU A 87 18.12 9.19 14.64
N HIS A 88 17.85 8.63 13.45
CA HIS A 88 16.91 9.20 12.48
C HIS A 88 15.48 8.68 12.66
N ARG A 89 15.30 7.55 13.36
CA ARG A 89 13.98 6.92 13.58
C ARG A 89 12.98 7.80 14.35
N PRO A 90 13.35 8.55 15.40
CA PRO A 90 12.40 9.41 16.11
C PRO A 90 11.76 10.48 15.23
N ALA A 91 12.54 11.09 14.32
CA ALA A 91 12.01 12.08 13.38
C ALA A 91 11.02 11.44 12.40
N TYR A 92 11.35 10.24 11.89
CA TYR A 92 10.45 9.45 11.04
C TYR A 92 9.14 9.09 11.75
N ASP A 93 9.23 8.62 13.00
CA ASP A 93 8.09 8.18 13.80
C ASP A 93 7.09 9.32 14.04
N ASN A 94 7.57 10.54 14.30
CA ASN A 94 6.72 11.71 14.47
C ASN A 94 5.89 12.01 13.21
N VAL A 95 6.55 12.02 12.04
CA VAL A 95 5.88 12.29 10.76
C VAL A 95 4.86 11.19 10.45
N LEU A 96 5.21 9.93 10.73
CA LEU A 96 4.30 8.80 10.54
C LEU A 96 3.05 8.94 11.41
N VAL A 97 3.20 9.22 12.71
CA VAL A 97 2.07 9.38 13.63
C VAL A 97 1.16 10.53 13.20
N GLU A 98 1.75 11.66 12.79
CA GLU A 98 0.96 12.79 12.28
C GLU A 98 0.22 12.47 10.98
N ALA A 99 0.84 11.72 10.07
CA ALA A 99 0.20 11.29 8.82
C ALA A 99 -0.99 10.36 9.11
N LEU A 100 -0.83 9.41 10.04
CA LEU A 100 -1.91 8.50 10.44
C LEU A 100 -3.05 9.24 11.16
N ARG A 101 -2.74 10.21 12.02
CA ARG A 101 -3.75 11.01 12.74
C ARG A 101 -4.59 11.89 11.83
N ARG A 102 -4.02 12.42 10.75
CA ARG A 102 -4.75 13.26 9.79
C ARG A 102 -5.79 12.47 8.98
N GLY A 103 -5.71 11.13 9.00
CA GLY A 103 -6.30 10.30 7.97
C GLY A 103 -5.53 10.54 6.69
N SER A 104 -4.86 9.51 6.17
CA SER A 104 -4.21 9.60 4.87
C SER A 104 -5.27 9.93 3.82
N GLN A 105 -5.44 11.22 3.50
CA GLN A 105 -6.20 11.72 2.36
C GLN A 105 -5.47 11.37 1.07
#